data_AF-A0A4Y2S2R5-F1
#
_entry.id   AF-A0A4Y2S2R5-F1
#
_cell.length_a   1.000
_cell.length_b   1.000
_cell.length_c   1.000
_cell.angle_alpha   90.00
_cell.angle_beta   90.00
_cell.angle_gamma   90.00
#
_symmetry.space_group_name_H-M   'P 1'
#
loop_
_entity.id
_entity.type
_entity.pdbx_description
1 polymer ?
#
loop_
_entity_poly.entity_id
_entity_poly.type
_entity_poly.pdbx_seq_one_letter_code
_entity_poly.pdbx_strand_id
1 'polypeptide(L)'
;MKSIKDNIRDYLGDIQLIWILADRGFEGNERADQLAKMTSTKDHVDFSFSPSRIQIKNAARREILEAWQQLWSGSSNARWTYSLLSKVDYKRMYGDFYLNQVFTGHGVFPCHQAHLFGKDPRCPCRRADDSIFHVLFQCQKLAHLRQSWPRNWQSKELKGLLKIEFFRQAFSDIVNVAFPLRIFFS
;
A
#
# COMPACT_ATOMS: atom_id res chain seq x y z
N MET A 1 -13.93 34.58 18.62
CA MET A 1 -14.42 34.83 17.26
C MET A 1 -15.38 33.73 16.87
N LYS A 2 -16.61 34.07 16.47
CA LYS A 2 -17.62 33.12 15.97
C LYS A 2 -17.18 32.58 14.60
N SER A 3 -17.35 31.29 14.35
CA SER A 3 -17.14 30.70 13.02
C SER A 3 -18.09 31.33 12.01
N ILE A 4 -17.75 31.35 10.72
CA ILE A 4 -18.69 31.78 9.65
C ILE A 4 -20.00 31.01 9.78
N LYS A 5 -19.95 29.73 10.19
CA LYS A 5 -21.13 28.91 10.47
C LYS A 5 -21.96 29.44 11.65
N ASP A 6 -21.32 29.92 12.71
CA ASP A 6 -22.01 30.51 13.86
C ASP A 6 -22.63 31.86 13.47
N ASN A 7 -21.95 32.66 12.64
CA ASN A 7 -22.49 33.92 12.15
C ASN A 7 -23.70 33.72 11.24
N ILE A 8 -23.68 32.71 10.37
CA ILE A 8 -24.83 32.34 9.52
C ILE A 8 -25.99 31.83 10.38
N ARG A 9 -25.70 30.99 11.39
CA ARG A 9 -26.73 30.43 12.29
C ARG A 9 -27.38 31.52 13.15
N ASP A 10 -26.60 32.50 13.59
CA ASP A 10 -27.06 33.55 14.50
C ASP A 10 -27.67 34.75 13.74
N TYR A 11 -27.68 34.71 12.40
CA TYR A 11 -28.29 35.74 11.56
C TYR A 11 -29.82 35.53 11.50
N LEU A 12 -30.57 36.55 11.87
CA LEU A 12 -32.04 36.49 11.98
C LEU A 12 -32.78 36.83 10.68
N GLY A 13 -32.07 37.14 9.59
CA GLY A 13 -32.66 37.47 8.29
C GLY A 13 -32.50 36.34 7.26
N ASP A 14 -33.08 36.55 6.08
CA ASP A 14 -32.92 35.63 4.96
C ASP A 14 -31.54 35.79 4.30
N ILE A 15 -30.87 34.68 4.04
CA ILE A 15 -29.58 34.65 3.33
C ILE A 15 -29.81 34.01 1.96
N GLN A 16 -29.49 34.75 0.90
CA GLN A 16 -29.45 34.22 -0.46
C GLN A 16 -28.00 34.07 -0.90
N LEU A 17 -27.67 32.88 -1.42
CA LEU A 17 -26.36 32.59 -2.00
C LEU A 17 -26.53 32.49 -3.51
N ILE A 18 -25.87 33.39 -4.24
CA ILE A 18 -25.92 33.46 -5.70
C ILE A 18 -24.51 33.22 -6.24
N TRP A 19 -24.42 32.34 -7.24
CA TRP A 19 -23.17 32.11 -7.95
C TRP A 19 -23.08 33.02 -9.18
N ILE A 20 -21.99 33.76 -9.30
CA ILE A 20 -21.74 34.70 -10.40
C ILE A 20 -20.47 34.25 -11.13
N LEU A 21 -20.47 34.36 -12.46
CA LEU A 21 -19.32 34.08 -13.29
C LEU A 21 -18.22 35.15 -13.07
N ALA A 22 -16.96 34.70 -12.99
CA ALA A 22 -15.81 35.60 -12.90
C ALA A 22 -15.63 36.45 -14.18
N ASP A 23 -14.95 37.59 -14.04
CA ASP A 23 -14.45 38.43 -15.14
C ASP A 23 -15.51 38.90 -16.15
N ARG A 24 -16.70 39.28 -15.65
CA ARG A 24 -17.86 39.72 -16.46
C ARG A 24 -18.24 41.20 -16.25
N GLY A 25 -17.41 42.02 -15.61
CA GLY A 25 -17.70 43.43 -15.35
C GLY A 25 -18.52 43.69 -14.08
N PHE A 26 -18.75 42.67 -13.23
CA PHE A 26 -19.48 42.88 -11.98
C PHE A 26 -18.57 43.51 -10.94
N GLU A 27 -18.71 44.83 -10.75
CA GLU A 27 -17.83 45.66 -9.92
C GLU A 27 -17.56 45.07 -8.52
N GLY A 28 -18.60 44.55 -7.84
CA GLY A 28 -18.45 43.93 -6.52
C GLY A 28 -17.62 42.64 -6.53
N ASN A 29 -17.79 41.80 -7.55
CA ASN A 29 -17.03 40.55 -7.70
C ASN A 29 -15.59 40.84 -8.12
N GLU A 30 -15.39 41.79 -9.04
CA GLU A 30 -14.07 42.22 -9.50
C GLU A 30 -13.28 42.88 -8.38
N ARG A 31 -13.92 43.72 -7.56
CA ARG A 31 -13.29 44.31 -6.38
C ARG A 31 -12.89 43.25 -5.35
N ALA A 32 -13.75 42.25 -5.11
CA ALA A 32 -13.42 41.13 -4.23
C ALA A 32 -12.23 40.31 -4.75
N ASP A 33 -12.19 40.03 -6.06
CA ASP A 33 -11.08 39.31 -6.71
C ASP A 33 -9.77 40.10 -6.68
N GLN A 34 -9.82 41.41 -6.94
CA GLN A 34 -8.67 42.31 -6.81
C GLN A 34 -8.11 42.31 -5.37
N LEU A 35 -8.99 42.38 -4.36
CA LEU A 35 -8.58 42.31 -2.96
C LEU A 35 -7.96 40.95 -2.60
N ALA A 36 -8.53 39.84 -3.11
CA ALA A 36 -7.97 38.51 -2.92
C ALA A 36 -6.58 38.39 -3.55
N LYS A 37 -6.40 38.90 -4.77
CA LYS A 37 -5.11 38.95 -5.48
C LYS A 37 -4.06 39.77 -4.69
N MET A 38 -4.41 40.97 -4.25
CA MET A 38 -3.52 41.81 -3.43
C MET A 38 -3.13 41.13 -2.10
N THR A 39 -4.04 40.36 -1.51
CA THR A 39 -3.76 39.61 -0.27
C THR A 39 -2.81 38.44 -0.55
N SER A 40 -2.94 37.78 -1.70
CA SER A 40 -2.03 36.68 -2.09
C SER A 40 -0.58 37.10 -2.32
N THR A 41 -0.33 38.39 -2.60
CA THR A 41 1.02 38.95 -2.78
C THR A 41 1.61 39.52 -1.50
N LYS A 42 0.92 39.45 -0.36
CA LYS A 42 1.48 39.86 0.93
C LYS A 42 2.42 38.76 1.46
N ASP A 43 3.60 39.18 1.93
CA ASP A 43 4.58 38.27 2.54
C ASP A 43 4.16 37.73 3.92
N HIS A 44 3.18 38.38 4.58
CA HIS A 44 2.71 38.02 5.92
C HIS A 44 1.23 37.65 5.93
N VAL A 45 0.90 36.60 6.68
CA VAL A 45 -0.47 36.15 6.88
C VAL A 45 -1.10 36.96 8.02
N ASP A 46 -2.08 37.78 7.69
CA ASP A 46 -2.79 38.67 8.64
C ASP A 46 -3.52 37.89 9.77
N PHE A 47 -3.92 36.63 9.52
CA PHE A 47 -4.65 35.79 10.48
C PHE A 47 -4.18 34.33 10.49
N SER A 48 -3.76 33.83 11.65
CA SER A 48 -3.45 32.42 11.85
C SER A 48 -4.65 31.67 12.46
N PHE A 49 -5.16 30.68 11.74
CA PHE A 49 -6.18 29.77 12.28
C PHE A 49 -5.51 28.60 12.98
N SER A 50 -6.04 28.19 14.13
CA SER A 50 -5.63 26.94 14.75
C SER A 50 -5.90 25.77 13.78
N PRO A 51 -4.99 24.79 13.67
CA PRO A 51 -5.19 23.66 12.79
C PRO A 51 -6.51 22.94 13.10
N SER A 52 -7.30 22.67 12.06
CA SER A 52 -8.49 21.85 12.21
C SER A 52 -8.11 20.45 12.70
N ARG A 53 -9.06 19.77 13.36
CA ARG A 53 -8.90 18.37 13.79
C ARG A 53 -8.44 17.45 12.66
N ILE A 54 -8.90 17.70 11.43
CA ILE A 54 -8.50 16.93 10.23
C ILE A 54 -7.03 17.18 9.88
N GLN A 55 -6.58 18.44 9.90
CA GLN A 55 -5.18 18.78 9.65
C GLN A 55 -4.25 18.14 10.68
N ILE A 56 -4.60 18.21 11.96
CA ILE A 56 -3.84 17.55 13.04
C ILE A 56 -3.77 16.04 12.81
N LYS A 57 -4.91 15.40 12.53
CA LYS A 57 -4.98 13.96 12.27
C LYS A 57 -4.14 13.54 11.05
N ASN A 58 -4.15 14.35 9.99
CA ASN A 58 -3.37 14.07 8.79
C ASN A 58 -1.87 14.28 9.03
N ALA A 59 -1.48 15.30 9.79
CA ALA A 59 -0.09 15.50 10.19
C ALA A 59 0.43 14.30 11.00
N ALA A 60 -0.29 13.90 12.04
CA ALA A 60 0.05 12.73 12.86
C ALA A 60 0.16 11.45 12.02
N ARG A 61 -0.76 11.24 11.06
CA ARG A 61 -0.70 10.07 10.16
C ARG A 61 0.55 10.05 9.29
N ARG A 62 1.03 11.21 8.83
CA ARG A 62 2.27 11.31 8.05
C ARG A 62 3.47 10.98 8.91
N GLU A 63 3.55 11.58 10.10
CA GLU A 63 4.64 11.33 11.05
C GLU A 63 4.73 9.85 11.44
N ILE A 64 3.60 9.22 11.75
CA ILE A 64 3.53 7.78 12.02
C ILE A 64 4.03 6.98 10.82
N LEU A 65 3.58 7.32 9.61
CA LEU A 65 3.96 6.58 8.41
C LEU A 65 5.45 6.71 8.09
N GLU A 66 6.02 7.91 8.27
CA GLU A 66 7.45 8.18 8.10
C GLU A 66 8.29 7.42 9.12
N ALA A 67 7.90 7.45 10.40
CA ALA A 67 8.57 6.69 11.45
C ALA A 67 8.54 5.17 11.16
N TRP A 68 7.39 4.64 10.76
CA TRP A 68 7.27 3.23 10.37
C TRP A 68 8.12 2.90 9.14
N GLN A 69 8.17 3.78 8.15
CA GLN A 69 9.01 3.58 6.97
C GLN A 69 10.49 3.57 7.33
N GLN A 70 10.94 4.46 8.23
CA GLN A 70 12.33 4.48 8.72
C GLN A 70 12.69 3.18 9.44
N LEU A 71 11.84 2.72 10.37
CA LEU A 71 12.03 1.45 11.06
C LEU A 71 12.04 0.27 10.08
N TRP A 72 11.13 0.26 9.11
CA TRP A 72 11.02 -0.80 8.12
C TRP A 72 12.25 -0.87 7.21
N SER A 73 12.71 0.29 6.73
CA SER A 73 13.89 0.39 5.87
C SER A 73 15.20 0.09 6.60
N GLY A 74 15.32 0.47 7.88
CA GLY A 74 16.49 0.22 8.72
C GLY A 74 16.57 -1.18 9.34
N SER A 75 15.48 -1.95 9.32
CA SER A 75 15.45 -3.29 9.92
C SER A 75 16.28 -4.31 9.14
N SER A 76 17.09 -5.08 9.88
CA SER A 76 17.78 -6.28 9.39
C SER A 76 16.88 -7.51 9.32
N ASN A 77 15.71 -7.48 9.95
CA ASN A 77 14.76 -8.59 9.98
C ASN A 77 13.81 -8.55 8.78
N ALA A 78 13.22 -9.70 8.43
CA ALA A 78 12.20 -9.82 7.38
C ALA A 78 12.61 -9.22 6.02
N ARG A 79 13.90 -9.29 5.66
CA ARG A 79 14.46 -8.72 4.43
C ARG A 79 13.81 -9.25 3.15
N TRP A 80 13.36 -10.50 3.18
CA TRP A 80 12.57 -11.07 2.10
C TRP A 80 11.27 -10.28 1.88
N THR A 81 10.46 -10.12 2.92
CA THR A 81 9.22 -9.33 2.83
C THR A 81 9.50 -7.88 2.44
N TYR A 82 10.58 -7.28 2.94
CA TYR A 82 10.98 -5.93 2.53
C TYR A 82 11.27 -5.82 1.03
N SER A 83 11.95 -6.82 0.45
CA SER A 83 12.25 -6.83 -1.00
C SER A 83 10.98 -6.75 -1.85
N LEU A 84 9.90 -7.40 -1.41
CA LEU A 84 8.59 -7.41 -2.07
C LEU A 84 7.77 -6.17 -1.72
N LEU A 85 7.79 -5.75 -0.46
CA LEU A 85 6.92 -4.74 0.14
C LEU A 85 7.73 -3.66 0.84
N SER A 86 8.55 -2.96 0.08
CA SER A 86 9.51 -1.98 0.62
C SER A 86 8.86 -0.69 1.15
N LYS A 87 7.62 -0.39 0.72
CA LYS A 87 6.91 0.84 1.08
C LYS A 87 5.79 0.54 2.07
N VAL A 88 5.80 1.25 3.19
CA VAL A 88 4.71 1.23 4.17
C VAL A 88 3.59 2.13 3.65
N ASP A 89 2.36 1.64 3.71
CA ASP A 89 1.16 2.44 3.50
C ASP A 89 0.00 1.90 4.35
N TYR A 90 -1.10 2.64 4.39
CA TYR A 90 -2.32 2.22 5.10
C TYR A 90 -3.24 1.34 4.24
N LYS A 91 -2.82 0.94 3.03
CA LYS A 91 -3.66 0.13 2.17
C LYS A 91 -3.69 -1.29 2.71
N ARG A 92 -4.89 -1.83 2.83
CA ARG A 92 -5.04 -3.23 3.18
C ARG A 92 -4.45 -4.08 2.06
N MET A 93 -3.50 -4.94 2.42
CA MET A 93 -3.02 -5.96 1.52
C MET A 93 -4.04 -7.09 1.46
N TYR A 94 -4.58 -7.37 0.28
CA TYR A 94 -5.35 -8.58 0.05
C TYR A 94 -4.36 -9.74 -0.06
N GLY A 95 -4.39 -10.63 0.93
CA GLY A 95 -3.60 -11.86 0.99
C GLY A 95 -4.45 -12.98 1.58
N ASP A 96 -4.32 -14.17 1.03
CA ASP A 96 -4.88 -15.40 1.58
C ASP A 96 -3.78 -16.18 2.33
N PHE A 97 -4.13 -17.34 2.89
CA PHE A 97 -3.20 -18.20 3.62
C PHE A 97 -1.96 -18.60 2.80
N TYR A 98 -2.11 -18.82 1.51
CA TYR A 98 -1.05 -19.27 0.60
C TYR A 98 -0.17 -18.10 0.14
N LEU A 99 -0.79 -16.98 -0.22
CA LEU A 99 -0.09 -15.79 -0.67
C LEU A 99 0.72 -15.15 0.47
N ASN A 100 0.21 -15.20 1.70
CA ASN A 100 0.94 -14.74 2.88
C ASN A 100 2.24 -15.53 3.09
N GLN A 101 2.27 -16.82 2.76
CA GLN A 101 3.50 -17.61 2.79
C GLN A 101 4.51 -17.10 1.75
N VAL A 102 4.07 -16.75 0.54
CA VAL A 102 4.94 -16.15 -0.49
C VAL A 102 5.52 -14.82 -0.01
N PHE A 103 4.70 -13.94 0.59
CA PHE A 103 5.16 -12.63 1.08
C PHE A 103 6.15 -12.73 2.23
N THR A 104 5.97 -13.71 3.10
CA THR A 104 6.82 -13.89 4.29
C THR A 104 8.00 -14.81 4.02
N GLY A 105 7.94 -15.63 2.97
CA GLY A 105 8.87 -16.73 2.75
C GLY A 105 8.75 -17.82 3.80
N HIS A 106 7.62 -17.88 4.50
CA HIS A 106 7.36 -18.82 5.58
C HIS A 106 6.49 -20.00 5.13
N GLY A 107 6.14 -20.87 6.07
CA GLY A 107 5.25 -22.00 5.83
C GLY A 107 5.95 -23.09 5.06
N VAL A 108 5.45 -23.46 3.89
CA VAL A 108 5.87 -24.65 3.12
C VAL A 108 7.29 -24.58 2.56
N PHE A 109 7.88 -23.38 2.46
CA PHE A 109 9.22 -23.23 1.89
C PHE A 109 10.26 -23.97 2.74
N PRO A 110 11.04 -24.90 2.16
CA PRO A 110 11.96 -25.75 2.92
C PRO A 110 13.01 -24.99 3.71
N CYS A 111 13.49 -23.83 3.26
CA CYS A 111 14.39 -22.99 4.07
C CYS A 111 13.74 -22.58 5.41
N HIS A 112 12.47 -22.20 5.39
CA HIS A 112 11.74 -21.88 6.62
C HIS A 112 11.49 -23.15 7.46
N GLN A 113 11.11 -24.25 6.82
CA GLN A 113 10.92 -25.53 7.52
C GLN A 113 12.20 -26.07 8.17
N ALA A 114 13.35 -25.90 7.51
CA ALA A 114 14.65 -26.27 8.03
C ALA A 114 15.03 -25.42 9.24
N HIS A 115 14.82 -24.10 9.14
CA HIS A 115 15.11 -23.18 10.24
C HIS A 115 14.26 -23.45 11.49
N LEU A 116 12.95 -23.71 11.32
CA LEU A 116 12.02 -23.83 12.44
C LEU A 116 11.87 -25.26 12.97
N PHE A 117 12.02 -26.27 12.11
CA PHE A 117 11.73 -27.68 12.43
C PHE A 117 12.88 -28.65 12.12
N GLY A 118 14.04 -28.18 11.66
CA GLY A 118 15.20 -29.04 11.36
C GLY A 118 15.01 -29.98 10.16
N LYS A 119 14.06 -29.68 9.26
CA LYS A 119 13.84 -30.47 8.03
C LYS A 119 14.94 -30.24 6.99
N ASP A 120 15.02 -31.13 6.00
CA ASP A 120 15.93 -30.96 4.85
C ASP A 120 15.57 -29.67 4.08
N PRO A 121 16.49 -28.72 3.88
CA PRO A 121 16.23 -27.46 3.18
C PRO A 121 16.11 -27.63 1.66
N ARG A 122 16.35 -28.83 1.12
CA ARG A 122 16.27 -29.06 -0.32
C ARG A 122 14.83 -29.22 -0.77
N CYS A 123 14.55 -28.71 -1.97
CA CYS A 123 13.26 -28.91 -2.61
C CYS A 123 13.02 -30.43 -2.82
N PRO A 124 11.78 -30.94 -2.69
CA PRO A 124 11.47 -32.33 -3.02
C PRO A 124 11.82 -32.76 -4.45
N CYS A 125 12.09 -31.82 -5.37
CA CYS A 125 12.58 -32.12 -6.71
C CYS A 125 14.08 -32.46 -6.76
N ARG A 126 14.84 -32.21 -5.68
CA ARG A 126 16.28 -32.47 -5.49
C ARG A 126 17.23 -31.74 -6.46
N ARG A 127 16.80 -30.64 -7.08
CA ARG A 127 17.60 -29.92 -8.10
C ARG A 127 18.15 -28.55 -7.68
N ALA A 128 17.72 -28.03 -6.53
CA ALA A 128 18.18 -26.74 -6.01
C ALA A 128 17.94 -26.65 -4.50
N ASP A 129 18.72 -25.78 -3.86
CA ASP A 129 18.40 -25.25 -2.54
C ASP A 129 17.13 -24.39 -2.67
N ASP A 130 16.15 -24.62 -1.80
CA ASP A 130 14.76 -24.25 -2.08
C ASP A 130 14.45 -22.78 -1.80
N SER A 131 14.88 -21.92 -2.73
CA SER A 131 14.39 -20.55 -2.77
C SER A 131 12.92 -20.53 -3.20
N ILE A 132 12.15 -19.58 -2.67
CA ILE A 132 10.77 -19.31 -3.13
C ILE A 132 10.71 -19.19 -4.66
N PHE A 133 11.76 -18.63 -5.25
CA PHE A 133 11.93 -18.53 -6.69
C PHE A 133 11.96 -19.90 -7.38
N HIS A 134 12.66 -20.88 -6.81
CA HIS A 134 12.67 -22.24 -7.30
C HIS A 134 11.27 -22.85 -7.30
N VAL A 135 10.56 -22.84 -6.17
CA VAL A 135 9.19 -23.38 -6.06
C VAL A 135 8.26 -22.74 -7.08
N LEU A 136 8.24 -21.41 -7.13
CA LEU A 136 7.29 -20.66 -7.95
C LEU A 136 7.60 -20.75 -9.45
N PHE A 137 8.88 -20.76 -9.86
CA PHE A 137 9.25 -20.58 -11.27
C PHE A 137 9.96 -21.77 -11.91
N GLN A 138 10.67 -22.60 -11.14
CA GLN A 138 11.64 -23.57 -11.70
C GLN A 138 11.35 -25.04 -11.34
N CYS A 139 10.63 -25.30 -10.25
CA CYS A 139 10.45 -26.64 -9.72
C CYS A 139 9.70 -27.54 -10.70
N GLN A 140 10.40 -28.52 -11.29
CA GLN A 140 9.83 -29.35 -12.36
C GLN A 140 8.61 -30.17 -11.93
N LYS A 141 8.52 -30.55 -10.64
CA LYS A 141 7.34 -31.22 -10.09
C LYS A 141 6.07 -30.37 -10.20
N LEU A 142 6.24 -29.05 -10.20
CA LEU A 142 5.16 -28.06 -10.28
C LEU A 142 5.05 -27.43 -11.68
N ALA A 143 5.80 -27.92 -12.68
CA ALA A 143 5.84 -27.31 -14.02
C ALA A 143 4.48 -27.32 -14.73
N HIS A 144 3.63 -28.31 -14.46
CA HIS A 144 2.29 -28.40 -15.03
C HIS A 144 1.40 -27.21 -14.67
N LEU A 145 1.58 -26.62 -13.47
CA LEU A 145 0.82 -25.44 -13.01
C LEU A 145 1.21 -24.14 -13.74
N ARG A 146 2.34 -24.15 -14.47
CA ARG A 146 2.84 -22.99 -15.24
C ARG A 146 2.49 -23.05 -16.72
N GLN A 147 1.85 -24.11 -17.19
CA GLN A 147 1.55 -24.29 -18.62
C GLN A 147 0.60 -23.21 -19.16
N SER A 148 -0.31 -22.72 -18.31
CA SER A 148 -1.28 -21.67 -18.65
C SER A 148 -0.76 -20.24 -18.46
N TRP A 149 0.49 -20.06 -18.02
CA TRP A 149 1.00 -18.73 -17.69
C TRP A 149 1.28 -17.90 -18.95
N PRO A 150 0.97 -16.60 -18.95
CA PRO A 150 1.21 -15.73 -20.11
C PRO A 150 2.71 -15.54 -20.34
N ARG A 151 3.18 -15.71 -21.58
CA ARG A 151 4.62 -15.73 -21.96
C ARG A 151 5.45 -14.47 -21.67
N ASN A 152 4.84 -13.41 -21.15
CA ASN A 152 5.52 -12.15 -20.81
C ASN A 152 5.95 -12.10 -19.34
N TRP A 153 5.81 -13.18 -18.58
CA TRP A 153 6.14 -13.20 -17.16
C TRP A 153 7.65 -13.30 -16.90
N GLN A 154 8.40 -13.94 -17.80
CA GLN A 154 9.83 -14.25 -17.63
C GLN A 154 10.70 -13.01 -17.50
N SER A 155 10.26 -11.86 -18.04
CA SER A 155 10.97 -10.58 -17.93
C SER A 155 10.55 -9.75 -16.71
N LYS A 156 9.58 -10.21 -15.92
CA LYS A 156 9.05 -9.47 -14.77
C LYS A 156 9.62 -10.02 -13.46
N GLU A 157 9.97 -9.11 -12.57
CA GLU A 157 10.32 -9.45 -11.19
C GLU A 157 9.10 -9.97 -10.41
N LEU A 158 9.35 -10.83 -9.42
CA LEU A 158 8.30 -11.38 -8.54
C LEU A 158 7.42 -10.28 -7.91
N LYS A 159 8.02 -9.18 -7.46
CA LYS A 159 7.30 -8.01 -6.91
C LYS A 159 6.31 -7.42 -7.92
N GLY A 160 6.67 -7.40 -9.21
CA GLY A 160 5.80 -6.93 -10.28
C GLY A 160 4.65 -7.91 -10.54
N LEU A 161 4.95 -9.22 -10.54
CA LEU A 161 3.95 -10.27 -10.73
C LEU A 161 2.93 -10.30 -9.58
N LEU A 162 3.36 -10.09 -8.33
CA LEU A 162 2.48 -10.00 -7.16
C LEU A 162 1.51 -8.81 -7.19
N LYS A 163 1.61 -7.89 -8.17
CA LYS A 163 0.60 -6.83 -8.39
C LYS A 163 -0.50 -7.26 -9.36
N ILE A 164 -0.31 -8.38 -10.06
CA ILE A 164 -1.24 -8.90 -11.06
C ILE A 164 -2.08 -10.00 -10.42
N GLU A 165 -3.40 -9.85 -10.46
CA GLU A 165 -4.34 -10.78 -9.82
C GLU A 165 -4.17 -12.23 -10.30
N PHE A 166 -4.01 -12.43 -11.62
CA PHE A 166 -3.72 -13.73 -12.21
C PHE A 166 -2.52 -14.43 -11.52
N PHE A 167 -1.41 -13.71 -11.33
CA PHE A 167 -0.22 -14.29 -10.73
C PHE A 167 -0.36 -14.52 -9.23
N ARG A 168 -1.14 -13.69 -8.52
CA ARG A 168 -1.47 -13.97 -7.12
C ARG A 168 -2.19 -15.30 -7.00
N GLN A 169 -3.21 -15.53 -7.82
CA GLN A 169 -3.93 -16.79 -7.83
C GLN A 169 -3.02 -17.96 -8.22
N ALA A 170 -2.23 -17.80 -9.29
CA ALA A 170 -1.31 -18.83 -9.74
C ALA A 170 -0.24 -19.20 -8.68
N PHE A 171 0.26 -18.22 -7.92
CA PHE A 171 1.17 -18.50 -6.82
C PHE A 171 0.47 -19.19 -5.65
N SER A 172 -0.75 -18.77 -5.30
CA SER A 172 -1.57 -19.47 -4.30
C SER A 172 -1.79 -20.94 -4.70
N ASP A 173 -2.10 -21.22 -5.98
CA ASP A 173 -2.30 -22.58 -6.48
C ASP A 173 -1.02 -23.42 -6.39
N ILE A 174 0.15 -22.83 -6.71
CA ILE A 174 1.44 -23.50 -6.54
C ILE A 174 1.69 -23.85 -5.08
N VAL A 175 1.51 -22.90 -4.16
CA VAL A 175 1.75 -23.12 -2.74
C VAL A 175 0.76 -24.14 -2.17
N ASN A 176 -0.51 -24.11 -2.62
CA ASN A 176 -1.53 -25.08 -2.25
C ASN A 176 -1.16 -26.50 -2.70
N VAL A 177 -0.69 -26.69 -3.94
CA VAL A 177 -0.27 -28.02 -4.43
C VAL A 177 1.04 -28.49 -3.79
N ALA A 178 1.96 -27.56 -3.50
CA ALA A 178 3.15 -27.86 -2.70
C ALA A 178 2.78 -28.31 -1.26
N PHE A 179 1.54 -28.05 -0.83
CA PHE A 179 1.01 -28.34 0.48
C PHE A 179 -0.14 -29.37 0.45
N PRO A 180 0.13 -30.68 0.39
CA PRO A 180 -0.87 -31.62 0.87
C PRO A 180 -0.99 -31.42 2.38
N LEU A 181 -2.18 -31.06 2.86
CA LEU A 181 -2.61 -30.79 4.25
C LEU A 181 -2.19 -31.80 5.35
N ARG A 182 -1.35 -32.79 5.05
CA ARG A 182 -0.97 -33.90 5.93
C ARG A 182 0.29 -33.68 6.77
N ILE A 183 1.04 -32.58 6.62
CA ILE A 183 2.37 -32.43 7.25
C ILE A 183 2.38 -31.62 8.56
N PHE A 184 1.25 -31.10 9.04
CA PHE A 184 1.18 -30.40 10.34
C PHE A 184 0.80 -31.29 11.53
N PHE A 185 0.53 -32.59 11.32
CA PHE A 185 0.15 -33.52 12.40
C PHE A 185 0.95 -34.82 12.44
N SER A 186 2.22 -34.80 11.99
CA SER A 186 3.11 -35.96 12.11
C SER A 186 4.44 -35.57 12.71
#